data_AF-A0A0X3NZG5-F1
#
_entry.id   AF-A0A0X3NZG5-F1
#
_cell.length_a   1.000
_cell.length_b   1.000
_cell.length_c   1.000
_cell.angle_alpha   90.00
_cell.angle_beta   90.00
_cell.angle_gamma   90.00
#
_symmetry.space_group_name_H-M   'P 1'
#
loop_
_entity.id
_entity.type
_entity.pdbx_description
1 polymer ?
#
loop_
_entity_poly.entity_id
_entity_poly.type
_entity_poly.pdbx_seq_one_letter_code
_entity_poly.pdbx_strand_id
1 'polypeptide(L)'
;MSAIIARHYFEKGEMGLREACCEMERWPAPEAGKHLTLPLLGPFFTLKIPLVVGSADAAGSPASSTAVSKPPSGQSSARSDGPREDTESCDSESVLSFSEIKDSLSAEEGSVSLFPVLRGSASVPQLGVIGDADAEASYDIVPDTTEIIKQQQEIQVSLETRNFLQSFACVLPHLQRIWELVLTAQPLLVMGSTPGQTSQTVQSLVSCISPLAFSADYRPFFTIHDAELKDVSRASSVAIVILGVTNPFFSKTLQHWPNVIRLGTPQHIDKKKRVHQPKTGVLLEELKPGLYSRYKPFLRRCSGFTKQLKKALASGTTEVRISRMIQRFFHDLTMSFLFPIEHYVAGLLPFQRDISPYKAVPQSGRFNMEEFFRTLETLGPQLTCEIKGDWAGLYRSFFSGPHFVAWLTRRESEIRAKLQSLHLSAIACADFTLWLEDRSEIEIVDMIIQLNQRIDTVRQTRPGACDVTADALRKQIGVLLQALPEDLRNVVKNSASGTGATRSTVAVSELS
;
A
#
# COMPACT_ATOMS: atom_id res chain seq x y z
N MET A 1 -19.09 -15.31 3.73
CA MET A 1 -18.32 -16.40 3.10
C MET A 1 -18.07 -17.57 4.06
N SER A 2 -17.32 -17.41 5.17
CA SER A 2 -16.97 -18.55 6.06
C SER A 2 -18.16 -19.35 6.60
N ALA A 3 -19.30 -18.71 6.92
CA ALA A 3 -20.51 -19.42 7.36
C ALA A 3 -21.12 -20.33 6.27
N ILE A 4 -21.02 -19.92 5.00
CA ILE A 4 -21.53 -20.69 3.85
C ILE A 4 -20.64 -21.92 3.60
N ILE A 5 -19.33 -21.71 3.62
CA ILE A 5 -18.34 -22.79 3.51
C ILE A 5 -18.52 -23.79 4.66
N ALA A 6 -18.66 -23.30 5.90
CA ALA A 6 -18.87 -24.16 7.06
C ALA A 6 -20.16 -25.00 6.91
N ARG A 7 -21.27 -24.37 6.50
CA ARG A 7 -22.53 -25.09 6.26
C ARG A 7 -22.36 -26.18 5.19
N HIS A 8 -21.75 -25.87 4.06
CA HIS A 8 -21.49 -26.84 2.99
C HIS A 8 -20.54 -27.96 3.43
N TYR A 9 -19.54 -27.66 4.27
CA TYR A 9 -18.67 -28.69 4.85
C TYR A 9 -19.47 -29.63 5.77
N PHE A 10 -20.36 -29.12 6.61
CA PHE A 10 -21.20 -29.98 7.46
C PHE A 10 -22.24 -30.78 6.68
N GLU A 11 -22.66 -30.30 5.51
CA GLU A 11 -23.62 -31.00 4.63
C GLU A 11 -22.94 -32.05 3.72
N LYS A 12 -21.77 -31.72 3.13
CA LYS A 12 -21.09 -32.53 2.09
C LYS A 12 -19.69 -33.04 2.48
N GLY A 13 -19.21 -32.75 3.68
CA GLY A 13 -17.87 -33.09 4.13
C GLY A 13 -16.77 -32.40 3.31
N GLU A 14 -15.65 -33.10 3.09
CA GLU A 14 -14.50 -32.58 2.34
C GLU A 14 -14.84 -32.15 0.91
N MET A 15 -15.86 -32.78 0.29
CA MET A 15 -16.28 -32.41 -1.06
C MET A 15 -16.82 -30.98 -1.13
N GLY A 16 -17.51 -30.51 -0.09
CA GLY A 16 -17.97 -29.12 0.00
C GLY A 16 -16.81 -28.11 0.10
N LEU A 17 -15.69 -28.50 0.72
CA LEU A 17 -14.48 -27.67 0.75
C LEU A 17 -13.79 -27.64 -0.61
N ARG A 18 -13.66 -28.79 -1.28
CA ARG A 18 -13.07 -28.86 -2.62
C ARG A 18 -13.87 -28.02 -3.62
N GLU A 19 -15.20 -28.11 -3.58
CA GLU A 19 -16.10 -27.31 -4.41
C GLU A 19 -15.89 -25.80 -4.17
N ALA A 20 -15.80 -25.37 -2.91
CA ALA A 20 -15.49 -23.98 -2.57
C ALA A 20 -14.12 -23.54 -3.11
N CYS A 21 -13.07 -24.35 -2.95
CA CYS A 21 -11.73 -24.05 -3.44
C CYS A 21 -11.71 -23.91 -4.98
N CYS A 22 -12.35 -24.83 -5.70
CA CYS A 22 -12.40 -24.77 -7.16
C CYS A 22 -13.13 -23.53 -7.69
N GLU A 23 -14.19 -23.08 -7.01
CA GLU A 23 -14.85 -21.82 -7.37
C GLU A 23 -13.97 -20.60 -7.07
N MET A 24 -13.29 -20.60 -5.92
CA MET A 24 -12.39 -19.53 -5.52
C MET A 24 -11.19 -19.38 -6.46
N GLU A 25 -10.65 -20.48 -6.98
CA GLU A 25 -9.56 -20.47 -7.97
C GLU A 25 -9.95 -19.82 -9.30
N ARG A 26 -11.26 -19.82 -9.62
CA ARG A 26 -11.80 -19.23 -10.85
C ARG A 26 -12.18 -17.76 -10.67
N TRP A 27 -11.96 -17.18 -9.49
CA TRP A 27 -12.27 -15.78 -9.25
C TRP A 27 -11.42 -14.87 -10.14
N PRO A 28 -12.01 -13.81 -10.71
CA PRO A 28 -11.27 -12.84 -11.51
C PRO A 28 -10.19 -12.16 -10.67
N ALA A 29 -9.09 -11.78 -11.31
CA ALA A 29 -8.03 -11.04 -10.65
C ALA A 29 -8.57 -9.73 -10.03
N PRO A 30 -8.15 -9.36 -8.81
CA PRO A 30 -8.64 -8.18 -8.14
C PRO A 30 -8.16 -6.90 -8.84
N GLU A 31 -9.10 -6.12 -9.41
CA GLU A 31 -8.81 -4.84 -10.05
C GLU A 31 -9.41 -3.64 -9.28
N ALA A 32 -8.60 -2.61 -9.03
CA ALA A 32 -9.04 -1.41 -8.34
C ALA A 32 -10.10 -0.64 -9.16
N GLY A 33 -11.13 -0.13 -8.48
CA GLY A 33 -12.21 0.66 -9.07
C GLY A 33 -13.31 -0.15 -9.75
N LYS A 34 -13.09 -1.43 -10.06
CA LYS A 34 -14.07 -2.31 -10.69
C LYS A 34 -14.88 -3.10 -9.67
N HIS A 35 -16.11 -3.44 -10.05
CA HIS A 35 -16.93 -4.41 -9.31
C HIS A 35 -16.52 -5.82 -9.74
N LEU A 36 -16.34 -6.71 -8.77
CA LEU A 36 -16.02 -8.10 -8.95
C LEU A 36 -17.19 -8.92 -8.42
N THR A 37 -17.67 -9.84 -9.24
CA THR A 37 -18.73 -10.78 -8.86
C THR A 37 -18.07 -12.12 -8.58
N LEU A 38 -18.11 -12.54 -7.31
CA LEU A 38 -17.48 -13.77 -6.85
C LEU A 38 -18.55 -14.83 -6.53
N PRO A 39 -18.71 -15.87 -7.35
CA PRO A 39 -19.55 -17.00 -6.99
C PRO A 39 -18.90 -17.79 -5.84
N LEU A 40 -19.71 -18.23 -4.88
CA LEU A 40 -19.25 -19.15 -3.83
C LEU A 40 -20.41 -20.02 -3.31
N LEU A 41 -20.45 -21.28 -3.74
CA LEU A 41 -21.37 -22.33 -3.28
C LEU A 41 -22.85 -21.93 -3.39
N GLY A 42 -23.21 -21.29 -4.50
CA GLY A 42 -24.55 -20.80 -4.80
C GLY A 42 -24.66 -19.26 -4.88
N PRO A 43 -24.49 -18.50 -3.78
CA PRO A 43 -24.60 -17.04 -3.80
C PRO A 43 -23.47 -16.37 -4.59
N PHE A 44 -23.78 -15.18 -5.11
CA PHE A 44 -22.81 -14.28 -5.74
C PHE A 44 -22.50 -13.12 -4.81
N PHE A 45 -21.21 -12.87 -4.61
CA PHE A 45 -20.71 -11.74 -3.83
C PHE A 45 -20.26 -10.65 -4.78
N THR A 46 -20.98 -9.53 -4.81
CA THR A 46 -20.58 -8.35 -5.58
C THR A 46 -19.75 -7.45 -4.68
N LEU A 47 -18.48 -7.23 -5.03
CA LEU A 47 -17.55 -6.40 -4.25
C LEU A 47 -16.89 -5.36 -5.12
N LYS A 48 -16.61 -4.18 -4.54
CA LYS A 48 -15.87 -3.11 -5.21
C LYS A 48 -14.55 -2.92 -4.49
N ILE A 49 -13.44 -3.04 -5.23
CA ILE A 49 -12.14 -2.66 -4.69
C ILE A 49 -12.01 -1.14 -4.81
N PRO A 50 -11.86 -0.40 -3.71
CA PRO A 50 -11.71 1.06 -3.79
C PRO A 50 -10.42 1.41 -4.52
N LEU A 51 -10.48 2.44 -5.36
CA LEU A 51 -9.30 3.02 -6.00
C LEU A 51 -8.48 3.74 -4.91
N VAL A 52 -7.25 3.27 -4.65
CA VAL A 52 -6.32 4.00 -3.77
C VAL A 52 -5.82 5.22 -4.54
N VAL A 53 -6.47 6.36 -4.32
CA VAL A 53 -5.93 7.66 -4.76
C VAL A 53 -4.80 8.01 -3.81
N GLY A 54 -3.59 7.53 -4.10
CA GLY A 54 -2.43 7.67 -3.22
C GLY A 54 -1.37 6.59 -3.40
N SER A 55 -1.05 6.19 -4.62
CA SER A 55 0.20 5.52 -4.99
C SER A 55 0.40 5.77 -6.48
N ALA A 56 1.62 6.13 -6.87
CA ALA A 56 1.99 6.35 -8.25
C ALA A 56 1.68 5.10 -9.09
N ASP A 57 0.81 5.27 -10.10
CA ASP A 57 0.92 4.74 -11.47
C ASP A 57 -0.48 4.63 -12.11
N ALA A 58 -0.81 5.59 -12.98
CA ALA A 58 -1.65 5.44 -14.17
C ALA A 58 -1.80 6.83 -14.82
N ALA A 59 -0.99 7.08 -15.85
CA ALA A 59 -1.17 8.20 -16.75
C ALA A 59 -2.43 8.00 -17.61
N GLY A 60 -3.18 9.09 -17.83
CA GLY A 60 -4.04 9.26 -19.00
C GLY A 60 -5.55 9.13 -18.78
N SER A 61 -6.21 10.21 -18.33
CA SER A 61 -7.45 10.72 -18.95
C SER A 61 -7.91 12.06 -18.34
N PRO A 62 -8.44 12.99 -19.17
CA PRO A 62 -8.68 14.37 -18.76
C PRO A 62 -10.05 14.54 -18.10
N ALA A 63 -10.07 15.20 -16.94
CA ALA A 63 -11.30 15.62 -16.28
C ALA A 63 -11.88 16.85 -16.99
N SER A 64 -13.10 16.73 -17.51
CA SER A 64 -13.88 17.81 -18.10
C SER A 64 -14.41 18.75 -17.02
N SER A 65 -13.93 19.99 -17.04
CA SER A 65 -14.51 21.14 -16.33
C SER A 65 -15.88 21.50 -16.92
N THR A 66 -16.90 21.66 -16.07
CA THR A 66 -18.10 22.43 -16.42
C THR A 66 -18.30 23.51 -15.37
N ALA A 67 -17.82 24.70 -15.70
CA ALA A 67 -18.20 25.95 -15.05
C ALA A 67 -19.54 26.41 -15.64
N VAL A 68 -20.52 26.70 -14.79
CA VAL A 68 -21.75 27.40 -15.17
C VAL A 68 -21.66 28.82 -14.65
N SER A 69 -21.77 29.77 -15.57
CA SER A 69 -21.79 31.21 -15.38
C SER A 69 -23.22 31.74 -15.44
N LYS A 70 -23.53 32.72 -14.58
CA LYS A 70 -24.40 33.86 -14.95
C LYS A 70 -24.24 35.04 -13.97
N PRO A 71 -24.19 36.30 -14.45
CA PRO A 71 -24.06 37.51 -13.64
C PRO A 71 -25.47 38.16 -13.40
N PRO A 72 -25.59 39.30 -12.69
CA PRO A 72 -25.35 40.60 -13.33
C PRO A 72 -24.68 41.68 -12.45
N SER A 73 -24.03 42.57 -13.22
CA SER A 73 -23.65 43.97 -13.02
C SER A 73 -24.38 44.84 -11.99
N GLY A 74 -23.63 45.80 -11.43
CA GLY A 74 -24.11 47.19 -11.32
C GLY A 74 -23.44 48.09 -10.28
N GLN A 75 -22.39 48.82 -10.70
CA GLN A 75 -22.07 50.24 -10.39
C GLN A 75 -21.75 50.60 -8.91
N SER A 76 -20.86 51.50 -8.50
CA SER A 76 -20.14 52.69 -9.02
C SER A 76 -19.34 53.20 -7.79
N SER A 77 -18.01 53.44 -7.77
CA SER A 77 -17.23 54.59 -8.28
C SER A 77 -16.41 55.25 -7.15
N ALA A 78 -15.37 55.99 -7.58
CA ALA A 78 -14.50 56.97 -6.88
C ALA A 78 -13.30 56.41 -6.07
N ARG A 79 -12.06 56.54 -6.57
CA ARG A 79 -11.07 57.68 -6.39
C ARG A 79 -10.54 57.72 -4.94
N SER A 80 -9.25 57.80 -4.61
CA SER A 80 -8.11 58.57 -5.16
C SER A 80 -6.81 58.20 -4.43
N ASP A 81 -5.68 58.49 -5.08
CA ASP A 81 -4.36 58.95 -4.57
C ASP A 81 -3.52 58.14 -3.55
N GLY A 82 -2.24 57.94 -3.91
CA GLY A 82 -1.13 57.57 -3.01
C GLY A 82 -0.59 58.78 -2.20
N PRO A 83 0.67 58.80 -1.70
CA PRO A 83 1.80 57.88 -1.96
C PRO A 83 2.65 57.45 -0.72
N ARG A 84 3.54 56.46 -0.97
CA ARG A 84 4.90 56.19 -0.40
C ARG A 84 5.13 56.15 1.12
N GLU A 85 5.67 55.02 1.59
CA GLU A 85 6.96 54.97 2.33
C GLU A 85 7.49 53.52 2.41
N ASP A 86 8.81 53.39 2.26
CA ASP A 86 9.59 52.16 2.15
C ASP A 86 9.80 51.49 3.51
N THR A 87 9.70 50.15 3.59
CA THR A 87 10.45 49.38 4.59
C THR A 87 10.64 47.93 4.13
N GLU A 88 11.90 47.51 4.04
CA GLU A 88 12.35 46.15 3.77
C GLU A 88 11.84 45.17 4.84
N SER A 89 11.32 44.01 4.42
CA SER A 89 11.27 42.83 5.30
C SER A 89 11.22 41.52 4.51
N CYS A 90 12.24 40.69 4.72
CA CYS A 90 12.35 39.24 4.57
C CYS A 90 11.15 38.50 3.94
N ASP A 91 11.37 37.97 2.74
CA ASP A 91 10.55 36.89 2.19
C ASP A 91 10.60 35.66 3.11
N SER A 92 9.43 35.36 3.67
CA SER A 92 9.16 34.09 4.32
C SER A 92 8.85 33.07 3.23
N GLU A 93 9.76 32.14 2.98
CA GLU A 93 9.50 31.00 2.10
C GLU A 93 8.37 30.15 2.69
N SER A 94 7.24 30.16 1.99
CA SER A 94 6.10 29.28 2.22
C SER A 94 6.48 27.84 1.88
N VAL A 95 6.37 26.97 2.88
CA VAL A 95 6.66 25.54 2.82
C VAL A 95 5.71 24.86 1.84
N LEU A 96 6.28 24.36 0.74
CA LEU A 96 5.59 23.63 -0.32
C LEU A 96 5.23 22.19 0.09
N SER A 97 4.14 21.69 -0.48
CA SER A 97 3.55 20.38 -0.19
C SER A 97 4.25 19.28 -0.99
N PHE A 98 4.36 18.08 -0.41
CA PHE A 98 5.10 16.91 -0.93
C PHE A 98 4.74 16.48 -2.37
N SER A 99 3.59 16.92 -2.90
CA SER A 99 3.22 16.72 -4.30
C SER A 99 4.22 17.36 -5.29
N GLU A 100 4.85 18.48 -4.92
CA GLU A 100 5.65 19.32 -5.84
C GLU A 100 7.10 18.81 -6.01
N ILE A 101 7.63 18.05 -5.04
CA ILE A 101 8.99 17.46 -5.12
C ILE A 101 9.04 16.33 -6.17
N LYS A 102 7.89 15.72 -6.50
CA LYS A 102 7.80 14.66 -7.51
C LYS A 102 7.95 15.19 -8.93
N ASP A 103 7.55 16.45 -9.18
CA ASP A 103 7.53 17.04 -10.52
C ASP A 103 8.88 17.66 -10.92
N SER A 104 9.81 17.87 -9.98
CA SER A 104 11.15 18.37 -10.28
C SER A 104 12.07 17.36 -10.99
N LEU A 105 11.59 16.13 -11.26
CA LEU A 105 12.30 15.09 -12.01
C LEU A 105 11.61 14.77 -13.36
N SER A 106 10.60 15.54 -13.76
CA SER A 106 9.86 15.36 -15.01
C SER A 106 9.47 16.70 -15.63
N ALA A 107 10.45 17.42 -16.17
CA ALA A 107 10.21 18.48 -17.13
C ALA A 107 11.41 18.61 -18.08
N GLU A 108 11.09 18.80 -19.36
CA GLU A 108 11.92 19.00 -20.56
C GLU A 108 11.90 17.81 -21.51
N GLU A 109 10.86 17.77 -22.36
CA GLU A 109 11.04 17.54 -23.80
C GLU A 109 9.79 18.03 -24.55
N GLY A 110 10.01 19.03 -25.42
CA GLY A 110 8.99 19.64 -26.25
C GLY A 110 8.98 19.15 -27.70
N SER A 111 7.80 19.31 -28.33
CA SER A 111 7.51 19.28 -29.78
C SER A 111 7.46 17.88 -30.42
N VAL A 112 6.58 17.53 -31.37
CA VAL A 112 5.73 18.25 -32.33
C VAL A 112 4.46 17.41 -32.58
N SER A 113 3.26 18.01 -32.59
CA SER A 113 2.02 17.36 -33.04
C SER A 113 1.68 17.77 -34.48
N LEU A 114 1.36 16.79 -35.32
CA LEU A 114 0.76 16.96 -36.64
C LEU A 114 -0.72 16.51 -36.57
N PHE A 115 -1.62 17.46 -36.80
CA PHE A 115 -3.07 17.31 -37.03
C PHE A 115 -3.37 16.49 -38.32
N PRO A 116 -4.62 16.11 -38.70
CA PRO A 116 -5.92 16.67 -38.28
C PRO A 116 -7.12 15.72 -38.04
N VAL A 117 -8.13 16.36 -37.46
CA VAL A 117 -9.55 16.06 -37.28
C VAL A 117 -10.26 15.66 -38.59
N LEU A 118 -11.14 14.66 -38.53
CA LEU A 118 -12.36 14.62 -39.36
C LEU A 118 -13.59 14.25 -38.52
N ARG A 119 -14.53 15.20 -38.54
CA ARG A 119 -15.86 15.20 -37.95
C ARG A 119 -16.85 14.66 -38.99
N GLY A 120 -17.72 13.73 -38.61
CA GLY A 120 -18.79 13.22 -39.47
C GLY A 120 -20.07 12.99 -38.67
N SER A 121 -21.07 13.83 -38.92
CA SER A 121 -22.42 13.85 -38.35
C SER A 121 -23.38 12.90 -39.09
N ALA A 122 -24.62 12.83 -38.59
CA ALA A 122 -25.86 12.32 -39.21
C ALA A 122 -26.20 10.85 -38.86
N SER A 123 -27.14 10.56 -37.96
CA SER A 123 -28.62 10.69 -38.00
C SER A 123 -29.32 9.58 -38.79
N VAL A 124 -30.13 8.81 -38.04
CA VAL A 124 -31.05 7.73 -38.48
C VAL A 124 -32.27 8.32 -39.21
N PRO A 125 -32.89 7.58 -40.14
CA PRO A 125 -34.30 7.23 -39.93
C PRO A 125 -34.70 5.79 -40.36
N GLN A 126 -35.70 5.25 -39.65
CA GLN A 126 -36.52 4.08 -39.97
C GLN A 126 -37.43 4.33 -41.18
N LEU A 127 -37.84 3.26 -41.90
CA LEU A 127 -39.25 2.86 -42.14
C LEU A 127 -39.38 1.64 -43.07
N GLY A 128 -40.41 0.80 -42.87
CA GLY A 128 -41.01 -0.02 -43.94
C GLY A 128 -41.45 -1.44 -43.57
N VAL A 129 -42.76 -1.68 -43.56
CA VAL A 129 -43.49 -2.93 -43.23
C VAL A 129 -43.99 -3.62 -44.52
N ILE A 130 -44.46 -4.88 -44.39
CA ILE A 130 -45.43 -5.69 -45.21
C ILE A 130 -44.76 -6.97 -45.79
N GLY A 131 -45.26 -8.22 -45.68
CA GLY A 131 -46.47 -8.80 -45.07
C GLY A 131 -46.57 -10.34 -45.27
N ASP A 132 -47.47 -10.95 -44.49
CA ASP A 132 -48.31 -12.18 -44.61
C ASP A 132 -47.85 -13.62 -44.98
N ALA A 133 -48.41 -14.55 -44.18
CA ALA A 133 -49.06 -15.86 -44.47
C ALA A 133 -48.37 -17.20 -44.09
N ASP A 134 -48.86 -17.78 -42.98
CA ASP A 134 -49.30 -19.16 -42.66
C ASP A 134 -48.44 -20.42 -42.92
N ALA A 135 -48.13 -21.18 -41.84
CA ALA A 135 -48.37 -22.63 -41.68
C ALA A 135 -47.96 -23.16 -40.29
N GLU A 136 -48.80 -24.01 -39.69
CA GLU A 136 -48.70 -24.66 -38.37
C GLU A 136 -47.54 -25.65 -38.18
N ALA A 137 -46.98 -25.75 -36.95
CA ALA A 137 -46.97 -26.95 -36.09
C ALA A 137 -45.74 -27.05 -35.14
N SER A 138 -46.03 -27.58 -33.94
CA SER A 138 -45.12 -28.10 -32.89
C SER A 138 -44.66 -27.12 -31.79
N TYR A 139 -45.32 -27.23 -30.64
CA TYR A 139 -44.92 -26.58 -29.38
C TYR A 139 -43.95 -27.50 -28.63
N ASP A 140 -42.65 -27.18 -28.66
CA ASP A 140 -41.71 -27.67 -27.65
C ASP A 140 -41.61 -26.62 -26.54
N ILE A 141 -42.01 -27.00 -25.33
CA ILE A 141 -41.86 -26.19 -24.13
C ILE A 141 -40.36 -26.18 -23.78
N VAL A 142 -39.64 -25.16 -24.23
CA VAL A 142 -38.33 -24.81 -23.68
C VAL A 142 -38.58 -24.19 -22.30
N PRO A 143 -38.10 -24.79 -21.19
CA PRO A 143 -38.25 -24.16 -19.89
C PRO A 143 -37.42 -22.89 -19.84
N ASP A 144 -38.11 -21.79 -19.51
CA ASP A 144 -37.62 -20.44 -19.45
C ASP A 144 -36.44 -20.31 -18.46
N THR A 145 -35.21 -20.24 -18.98
CA THR A 145 -33.97 -20.08 -18.19
C THR A 145 -33.93 -18.77 -17.39
N THR A 146 -34.86 -17.85 -17.64
CA THR A 146 -35.00 -16.56 -16.96
C THR A 146 -35.66 -16.66 -15.58
N GLU A 147 -36.38 -17.73 -15.26
CA GLU A 147 -36.99 -17.92 -13.93
C GLU A 147 -36.05 -18.61 -12.93
N ILE A 148 -35.01 -19.34 -13.37
CA ILE A 148 -34.02 -19.98 -12.48
C ILE A 148 -33.05 -18.95 -11.86
N ILE A 149 -32.89 -17.79 -12.49
CA ILE A 149 -31.99 -16.71 -12.01
C ILE A 149 -32.62 -15.93 -10.83
N LYS A 150 -33.93 -16.04 -10.58
CA LYS A 150 -34.61 -15.28 -9.51
C LYS A 150 -34.41 -15.82 -8.09
N GLN A 151 -33.75 -16.96 -7.88
CA GLN A 151 -33.49 -17.50 -6.53
C GLN A 151 -32.05 -17.35 -6.03
N GLN A 152 -31.15 -16.74 -6.80
CA GLN A 152 -29.75 -16.60 -6.38
C GLN A 152 -29.54 -15.30 -5.60
N GLN A 153 -29.18 -15.44 -4.33
CA GLN A 153 -28.99 -14.33 -3.39
C GLN A 153 -27.73 -13.54 -3.74
N GLU A 154 -27.89 -12.33 -4.29
CA GLU A 154 -26.79 -11.38 -4.48
C GLU A 154 -26.45 -10.69 -3.15
N ILE A 155 -25.20 -10.81 -2.71
CA ILE A 155 -24.70 -10.18 -1.49
C ILE A 155 -23.70 -9.09 -1.87
N GLN A 156 -24.07 -7.83 -1.69
CA GLN A 156 -23.13 -6.72 -1.86
C GLN A 156 -22.19 -6.62 -0.66
N VAL A 157 -20.89 -6.74 -0.91
CA VAL A 157 -19.82 -6.59 0.08
C VAL A 157 -19.00 -5.37 -0.26
N SER A 158 -19.14 -4.31 0.54
CA SER A 158 -18.22 -3.19 0.44
C SER A 158 -16.92 -3.52 1.15
N LEU A 159 -15.79 -3.49 0.43
CA LEU A 159 -14.45 -3.49 1.01
C LEU A 159 -14.14 -2.14 1.69
N GLU A 160 -15.01 -1.15 1.53
CA GLU A 160 -14.82 0.17 2.10
C GLU A 160 -15.09 0.13 3.60
N THR A 161 -14.01 0.25 4.37
CA THR A 161 -13.99 0.62 5.78
C THR A 161 -14.25 -0.56 6.72
N ARG A 162 -13.17 -1.11 7.30
CA ARG A 162 -13.26 -1.93 8.52
C ARG A 162 -14.16 -1.20 9.53
N ASN A 163 -15.08 -1.90 10.20
CA ASN A 163 -15.93 -1.26 11.21
C ASN A 163 -15.12 -0.98 12.48
N PHE A 164 -14.31 0.07 12.43
CA PHE A 164 -13.44 0.55 13.50
C PHE A 164 -14.22 0.89 14.77
N LEU A 165 -15.44 1.42 14.63
CA LEU A 165 -16.29 1.71 15.78
C LEU A 165 -16.64 0.43 16.54
N GLN A 166 -17.10 -0.60 15.84
CA GLN A 166 -17.44 -1.88 16.47
C GLN A 166 -16.23 -2.57 17.09
N SER A 167 -15.11 -2.64 16.35
CA SER A 167 -13.86 -3.25 16.82
C SER A 167 -13.30 -2.56 18.07
N PHE A 168 -13.41 -1.23 18.15
CA PHE A 168 -12.83 -0.42 19.22
C PHE A 168 -13.84 0.11 20.23
N ALA A 169 -15.10 -0.34 20.21
CA ALA A 169 -16.17 0.19 21.06
C ALA A 169 -15.79 0.24 22.55
N CYS A 170 -15.16 -0.83 23.06
CA CYS A 170 -14.73 -0.92 24.46
C CYS A 170 -13.44 -0.14 24.80
N VAL A 171 -12.76 0.39 23.79
CA VAL A 171 -11.43 1.03 23.90
C VAL A 171 -11.35 2.35 23.13
N LEU A 172 -12.47 2.97 22.75
CA LEU A 172 -12.51 4.29 22.09
C LEU A 172 -11.70 5.37 22.84
N PRO A 173 -11.64 5.39 24.19
CA PRO A 173 -10.80 6.33 24.88
C PRO A 173 -9.29 6.06 24.73
N HIS A 174 -8.87 4.93 24.16
CA HIS A 174 -7.47 4.50 24.12
C HIS A 174 -6.93 4.36 22.70
N LEU A 175 -7.63 4.86 21.69
CA LEU A 175 -7.24 4.74 20.27
C LEU A 175 -5.78 5.16 20.02
N GLN A 176 -5.36 6.34 20.48
CA GLN A 176 -3.97 6.80 20.32
C GLN A 176 -2.95 5.86 20.99
N ARG A 177 -3.26 5.36 22.20
CA ARG A 177 -2.38 4.42 22.90
C ARG A 177 -2.31 3.07 22.20
N ILE A 178 -3.42 2.63 21.61
CA ILE A 178 -3.47 1.42 20.78
C ILE A 178 -2.60 1.62 19.53
N TRP A 179 -2.68 2.78 18.88
CA TRP A 179 -1.80 3.11 17.78
C TRP A 179 -0.32 3.04 18.18
N GLU A 180 0.08 3.61 19.32
CA GLU A 180 1.47 3.50 19.81
C GLU A 180 1.89 2.05 20.05
N LEU A 181 1.03 1.23 20.68
CA LEU A 181 1.29 -0.20 20.93
C LEU A 181 1.51 -0.97 19.62
N VAL A 182 0.65 -0.74 18.64
CA VAL A 182 0.74 -1.39 17.33
C VAL A 182 1.96 -0.90 16.56
N LEU A 183 2.22 0.42 16.54
CA LEU A 183 3.36 1.02 15.85
C LEU A 183 4.70 0.47 16.38
N THR A 184 4.84 0.37 17.70
CA THR A 184 6.03 -0.13 18.38
C THR A 184 6.07 -1.65 18.54
N ALA A 185 5.17 -2.36 17.84
CA ALA A 185 5.09 -3.82 17.82
C ALA A 185 5.06 -4.46 19.22
N GLN A 186 4.32 -3.84 20.16
CA GLN A 186 4.20 -4.34 21.53
C GLN A 186 3.24 -5.53 21.59
N PRO A 187 3.56 -6.59 22.36
CA PRO A 187 2.69 -7.75 22.51
C PRO A 187 1.29 -7.35 23.03
N LEU A 188 0.26 -7.69 22.27
CA LEU A 188 -1.13 -7.31 22.48
C LEU A 188 -2.07 -8.52 22.31
N LEU A 189 -2.69 -8.93 23.40
CA LEU A 189 -3.67 -10.01 23.43
C LEU A 189 -5.09 -9.43 23.28
N VAL A 190 -5.89 -9.98 22.37
CA VAL A 190 -7.31 -9.63 22.17
C VAL A 190 -8.16 -10.81 22.60
N MET A 191 -9.01 -10.61 23.62
CA MET A 191 -9.89 -11.65 24.15
C MET A 191 -11.35 -11.31 23.88
N GLY A 192 -11.97 -12.02 22.93
CA GLY A 192 -13.38 -11.86 22.56
C GLY A 192 -14.30 -12.95 23.12
N SER A 193 -15.59 -12.85 22.80
CA SER A 193 -16.56 -13.93 23.02
C SER A 193 -16.76 -14.80 21.78
N THR A 194 -16.48 -14.26 20.58
CA THR A 194 -16.61 -14.98 19.31
C THR A 194 -15.35 -14.83 18.44
N PRO A 195 -15.04 -15.83 17.59
CA PRO A 195 -13.90 -15.75 16.68
C PRO A 195 -13.99 -14.54 15.75
N GLY A 196 -15.18 -14.27 15.21
CA GLY A 196 -15.42 -13.15 14.29
C GLY A 196 -15.14 -11.78 14.93
N GLN A 197 -15.58 -11.55 16.17
CA GLN A 197 -15.32 -10.29 16.87
C GLN A 197 -13.82 -10.09 17.12
N THR A 198 -13.14 -11.16 17.51
CA THR A 198 -11.71 -11.18 17.80
C THR A 198 -10.90 -10.93 16.53
N SER A 199 -11.17 -11.67 15.45
CA SER A 199 -10.47 -11.54 14.18
C SER A 199 -10.68 -10.18 13.55
N GLN A 200 -11.91 -9.65 13.59
CA GLN A 200 -12.20 -8.30 13.10
C GLN A 200 -11.45 -7.24 13.89
N THR A 201 -11.34 -7.38 15.22
CA THR A 201 -10.59 -6.43 16.05
C THR A 201 -9.10 -6.49 15.78
N VAL A 202 -8.51 -7.69 15.71
CA VAL A 202 -7.09 -7.86 15.35
C VAL A 202 -6.80 -7.26 13.97
N GLN A 203 -7.69 -7.47 13.02
CA GLN A 203 -7.60 -6.82 11.72
C GLN A 203 -7.66 -5.28 11.86
N SER A 204 -8.63 -4.72 12.56
CA SER A 204 -8.67 -3.26 12.81
C SER A 204 -7.41 -2.73 13.49
N LEU A 205 -6.77 -3.49 14.38
CA LEU A 205 -5.49 -3.13 15.00
C LEU A 205 -4.37 -3.06 13.96
N VAL A 206 -4.18 -4.11 13.16
CA VAL A 206 -3.15 -4.15 12.10
C VAL A 206 -3.30 -2.97 11.12
N SER A 207 -4.52 -2.53 10.83
CA SER A 207 -4.77 -1.40 9.94
C SER A 207 -4.69 -0.02 10.60
N CYS A 208 -4.53 0.07 11.92
CA CYS A 208 -4.50 1.38 12.58
C CYS A 208 -3.19 2.14 12.29
N ILE A 209 -2.16 1.50 11.75
CA ILE A 209 -0.92 2.16 11.34
C ILE A 209 -0.85 2.41 9.83
N SER A 210 -1.95 2.27 9.09
CA SER A 210 -1.97 2.59 7.66
C SER A 210 -1.64 4.07 7.41
N PRO A 211 -0.77 4.43 6.44
CA PRO A 211 -0.29 3.61 5.31
C PRO A 211 1.00 2.82 5.57
N LEU A 212 1.58 2.91 6.77
CA LEU A 212 2.70 2.04 7.12
C LEU A 212 2.26 0.58 7.06
N ALA A 213 3.03 -0.24 6.35
CA ALA A 213 2.77 -1.67 6.27
C ALA A 213 3.05 -2.31 7.64
N PHE A 214 2.09 -3.07 8.15
CA PHE A 214 2.31 -3.90 9.33
C PHE A 214 3.20 -5.08 8.96
N SER A 215 4.27 -5.29 9.71
CA SER A 215 5.35 -6.25 9.37
C SER A 215 5.73 -7.16 10.53
N ALA A 216 5.01 -7.08 11.66
CA ALA A 216 5.12 -8.05 12.73
C ALA A 216 4.19 -9.25 12.50
N ASP A 217 4.45 -10.37 13.18
CA ASP A 217 3.55 -11.52 13.13
C ASP A 217 2.28 -11.26 13.97
N TYR A 218 1.14 -11.70 13.44
CA TYR A 218 -0.15 -11.57 14.10
C TYR A 218 -1.08 -12.71 13.74
N ARG A 219 -1.95 -13.08 14.69
CA ARG A 219 -2.96 -14.12 14.50
C ARG A 219 -4.34 -13.55 14.77
N PRO A 220 -5.18 -13.34 13.73
CA PRO A 220 -6.55 -12.85 13.91
C PRO A 220 -7.38 -13.72 14.85
N PHE A 221 -7.17 -15.03 14.79
CA PHE A 221 -7.80 -15.98 15.67
C PHE A 221 -6.83 -17.15 15.91
N PHE A 222 -6.63 -17.48 17.17
CA PHE A 222 -5.71 -18.51 17.65
C PHE A 222 -6.46 -19.44 18.60
N THR A 223 -6.19 -20.72 18.45
CA THR A 223 -6.89 -21.83 19.05
C THR A 223 -5.95 -22.66 19.90
N ILE A 224 -6.55 -23.51 20.75
CA ILE A 224 -5.77 -24.43 21.60
C ILE A 224 -5.13 -25.57 20.79
N HIS A 225 -5.49 -25.72 19.51
CA HIS A 225 -5.00 -26.76 18.62
C HIS A 225 -3.83 -26.30 17.74
N ASP A 226 -3.49 -25.01 17.79
CA ASP A 226 -2.35 -24.48 17.06
C ASP A 226 -1.03 -25.04 17.62
N ALA A 227 -0.18 -25.54 16.72
CA ALA A 227 1.09 -26.18 17.09
C ALA A 227 2.01 -25.26 17.93
N GLU A 228 1.94 -23.96 17.66
CA GLU A 228 2.74 -22.90 18.29
C GLU A 228 2.28 -22.54 19.72
N LEU A 229 1.17 -23.11 20.21
CA LEU A 229 0.63 -22.81 21.54
C LEU A 229 1.68 -22.97 22.64
N LYS A 230 2.52 -24.01 22.57
CA LYS A 230 3.56 -24.28 23.56
C LYS A 230 4.58 -23.15 23.64
N ASP A 231 4.95 -22.58 22.50
CA ASP A 231 5.97 -21.54 22.41
C ASP A 231 5.42 -20.19 22.86
N VAL A 232 4.20 -19.86 22.42
CA VAL A 232 3.44 -18.68 22.86
C VAL A 232 3.19 -18.68 24.36
N SER A 233 2.89 -19.85 24.95
CA SER A 233 2.64 -19.99 26.39
C SER A 233 3.89 -19.78 27.23
N ARG A 234 5.06 -20.14 26.69
CA ARG A 234 6.36 -20.07 27.39
C ARG A 234 7.07 -18.73 27.20
N ALA A 235 6.47 -17.79 26.46
CA ALA A 235 7.14 -16.59 25.97
C ALA A 235 8.46 -16.91 25.24
N SER A 236 8.53 -18.09 24.61
CA SER A 236 9.73 -18.60 23.93
C SER A 236 9.68 -18.23 22.46
N SER A 237 10.73 -17.55 21.97
CA SER A 237 11.18 -17.36 20.57
C SER A 237 10.18 -16.94 19.45
N VAL A 238 8.87 -17.10 19.60
CA VAL A 238 7.87 -16.71 18.61
C VAL A 238 7.39 -15.30 18.93
N ALA A 239 7.78 -14.34 18.10
CA ALA A 239 7.45 -12.93 18.25
C ALA A 239 6.04 -12.61 17.68
N ILE A 240 5.01 -13.37 18.07
CA ILE A 240 3.62 -12.97 17.76
C ILE A 240 3.33 -11.69 18.55
N VAL A 241 3.07 -10.62 17.81
CA VAL A 241 2.82 -9.30 18.42
C VAL A 241 1.35 -9.11 18.72
N ILE A 242 0.44 -9.55 17.85
CA ILE A 242 -1.01 -9.43 18.09
C ILE A 242 -1.66 -10.80 18.03
N LEU A 243 -2.35 -11.18 19.11
CA LEU A 243 -2.94 -12.50 19.26
C LEU A 243 -4.43 -12.39 19.59
N GLY A 244 -5.28 -12.94 18.75
CA GLY A 244 -6.72 -13.02 18.98
C GLY A 244 -7.17 -14.35 19.55
N VAL A 245 -7.84 -14.37 20.70
CA VAL A 245 -8.38 -15.58 21.33
C VAL A 245 -9.83 -15.39 21.83
N THR A 246 -10.55 -16.50 22.01
CA THR A 246 -11.89 -16.51 22.64
C THR A 246 -11.95 -17.39 23.89
N ASN A 247 -11.18 -18.48 23.91
CA ASN A 247 -11.30 -19.52 24.92
C ASN A 247 -10.79 -19.02 26.31
N PRO A 248 -11.60 -19.13 27.38
CA PRO A 248 -11.17 -18.80 28.75
C PRO A 248 -9.90 -19.53 29.22
N PHE A 249 -9.53 -20.67 28.64
CA PHE A 249 -8.25 -21.35 28.88
C PHE A 249 -7.06 -20.40 28.75
N PHE A 250 -7.07 -19.52 27.75
CA PHE A 250 -6.01 -18.55 27.52
C PHE A 250 -5.85 -17.53 28.65
N SER A 251 -6.88 -17.35 29.48
CA SER A 251 -6.84 -16.48 30.65
C SER A 251 -5.82 -16.91 31.70
N LYS A 252 -5.47 -18.20 31.74
CA LYS A 252 -4.43 -18.74 32.64
C LYS A 252 -3.09 -18.83 31.93
N THR A 253 -3.11 -19.33 30.70
CA THR A 253 -1.92 -19.61 29.91
C THR A 253 -1.17 -18.34 29.49
N LEU A 254 -1.89 -17.24 29.22
CA LEU A 254 -1.32 -15.99 28.68
C LEU A 254 -1.33 -14.82 29.68
N GLN A 255 -1.35 -15.10 30.99
CA GLN A 255 -1.34 -14.06 32.04
C GLN A 255 -0.10 -13.15 32.01
N HIS A 256 1.00 -13.65 31.46
CA HIS A 256 2.25 -12.91 31.35
C HIS A 256 2.20 -11.78 30.30
N TRP A 257 1.18 -11.75 29.44
CA TRP A 257 1.07 -10.75 28.37
C TRP A 257 0.94 -9.33 28.94
N PRO A 258 1.76 -8.37 28.47
CA PRO A 258 1.83 -7.03 29.04
C PRO A 258 0.63 -6.15 28.69
N ASN A 259 -0.04 -6.42 27.57
CA ASN A 259 -1.18 -5.66 27.07
C ASN A 259 -2.31 -6.60 26.66
N VAL A 260 -3.52 -6.33 27.16
CA VAL A 260 -4.72 -7.15 26.94
C VAL A 260 -5.90 -6.23 26.62
N ILE A 261 -6.61 -6.52 25.53
CA ILE A 261 -7.90 -5.94 25.19
C ILE A 261 -8.96 -6.99 25.46
N ARG A 262 -9.83 -6.73 26.43
CA ARG A 262 -11.01 -7.56 26.68
C ARG A 262 -12.21 -6.98 25.94
N LEU A 263 -12.72 -7.71 24.96
CA LEU A 263 -13.92 -7.29 24.23
C LEU A 263 -15.16 -7.62 25.05
N GLY A 264 -16.16 -6.74 24.98
CA GLY A 264 -17.47 -6.95 25.58
C GLY A 264 -18.48 -7.49 24.57
N THR A 265 -19.68 -7.80 25.04
CA THR A 265 -20.81 -8.04 24.13
C THR A 265 -21.12 -6.74 23.36
N PRO A 266 -21.49 -6.84 22.07
CA PRO A 266 -21.60 -5.68 21.15
C PRO A 266 -22.68 -4.64 21.51
N GLN A 267 -23.40 -4.82 22.62
CA GLN A 267 -24.49 -3.94 23.06
C GLN A 267 -24.09 -2.94 24.16
N HIS A 268 -22.85 -2.98 24.68
CA HIS A 268 -22.47 -2.21 25.86
C HIS A 268 -21.39 -1.15 25.57
N ILE A 269 -21.79 -0.01 24.98
CA ILE A 269 -20.95 1.21 24.98
C ILE A 269 -21.10 1.88 26.37
N ASP A 270 -20.39 1.35 27.36
CA ASP A 270 -20.37 1.94 28.71
C ASP A 270 -19.73 3.32 28.71
N LYS A 271 -20.45 4.32 29.22
CA LYS A 271 -20.05 5.74 29.21
C LYS A 271 -18.90 6.10 30.16
N LYS A 272 -18.40 5.16 30.98
CA LYS A 272 -17.28 5.40 31.91
C LYS A 272 -16.47 4.13 32.15
N LYS A 273 -15.22 4.03 31.65
CA LYS A 273 -14.23 3.08 32.17
C LYS A 273 -12.83 3.71 32.21
N ARG A 274 -12.19 3.63 33.38
CA ARG A 274 -10.80 4.05 33.62
C ARG A 274 -9.87 2.96 33.10
N VAL A 275 -8.65 3.32 32.69
CA VAL A 275 -7.56 2.35 32.52
C VAL A 275 -7.36 1.65 33.86
N HIS A 276 -7.36 0.33 33.87
CA HIS A 276 -6.98 -0.44 35.03
C HIS A 276 -5.60 -1.03 34.74
N GLN A 277 -4.62 -0.72 35.58
CA GLN A 277 -3.47 -1.60 35.67
C GLN A 277 -4.00 -2.96 36.15
N PRO A 278 -3.60 -4.09 35.54
CA PRO A 278 -3.95 -5.39 36.07
C PRO A 278 -3.42 -5.46 37.51
N LYS A 279 -4.32 -5.52 38.49
CA LYS A 279 -3.92 -5.76 39.89
C LYS A 279 -3.28 -7.15 39.93
N THR A 280 -2.14 -7.27 40.60
CA THR A 280 -1.47 -8.55 40.84
C THR A 280 -2.47 -9.54 41.46
N GLY A 281 -2.74 -10.65 40.78
CA GLY A 281 -3.63 -11.72 41.26
C GLY A 281 -5.05 -11.77 40.69
N VAL A 282 -5.46 -10.83 39.83
CA VAL A 282 -6.77 -10.92 39.11
C VAL A 282 -6.61 -11.77 37.85
N LEU A 283 -7.45 -12.81 37.70
CA LEU A 283 -7.47 -13.65 36.51
C LEU A 283 -7.95 -12.84 35.29
N LEU A 284 -7.36 -13.08 34.11
CA LEU A 284 -7.78 -12.40 32.87
C LEU A 284 -9.27 -12.58 32.55
N GLU A 285 -9.88 -13.66 33.03
CA GLU A 285 -11.29 -13.98 32.85
C GLU A 285 -12.23 -13.01 33.60
N GLU A 286 -11.79 -12.48 34.75
CA GLU A 286 -12.55 -11.57 35.61
C GLU A 286 -12.51 -10.11 35.11
N LEU A 287 -11.73 -9.85 34.06
CA LEU A 287 -11.57 -8.51 33.52
C LEU A 287 -12.84 -8.03 32.84
N LYS A 288 -13.28 -6.83 33.20
CA LYS A 288 -14.36 -6.12 32.50
C LYS A 288 -13.87 -5.69 31.11
N PRO A 289 -14.78 -5.52 30.12
CA PRO A 289 -14.39 -5.02 28.79
C PRO A 289 -13.61 -3.71 28.83
N GLY A 290 -12.48 -3.65 28.12
CA GLY A 290 -11.56 -2.51 28.11
C GLY A 290 -10.10 -2.88 27.81
N LEU A 291 -9.21 -1.88 27.89
CA LEU A 291 -7.77 -2.03 27.69
C LEU A 291 -7.04 -2.10 29.05
N TYR A 292 -6.25 -3.15 29.23
CA TYR A 292 -5.34 -3.37 30.35
C TYR A 292 -3.92 -3.40 29.80
N SER A 293 -3.04 -2.52 30.28
CA SER A 293 -1.73 -2.36 29.67
C SER A 293 -0.71 -1.85 30.67
N ARG A 294 0.46 -2.52 30.71
CA ARG A 294 1.64 -2.09 31.48
C ARG A 294 2.48 -1.04 30.75
N TYR A 295 2.24 -0.84 29.46
CA TYR A 295 2.94 0.12 28.61
C TYR A 295 2.82 1.55 29.13
N LYS A 296 3.88 2.34 28.98
CA LYS A 296 3.89 3.76 29.30
C LYS A 296 3.86 4.52 27.97
N PRO A 297 2.79 5.30 27.69
CA PRO A 297 2.69 6.03 26.42
C PRO A 297 3.75 7.12 26.35
N PHE A 298 4.34 7.28 25.16
CA PHE A 298 5.28 8.36 24.87
C PHE A 298 4.55 9.68 24.61
N LEU A 299 3.38 9.59 23.97
CA LEU A 299 2.63 10.76 23.56
C LEU A 299 1.51 11.10 24.54
N ARG A 300 1.25 12.40 24.69
CA ARG A 300 0.10 12.89 25.45
C ARG A 300 -1.17 12.71 24.62
N ARG A 301 -2.26 12.42 25.31
CA ARG A 301 -3.55 12.18 24.67
C ARG A 301 -4.07 13.42 23.93
N CYS A 302 -4.47 13.23 22.68
CA CYS A 302 -5.17 14.26 21.90
C CYS A 302 -6.58 14.52 22.47
N SER A 303 -6.78 15.72 23.03
CA SER A 303 -8.09 16.13 23.55
C SER A 303 -9.08 16.53 22.45
N GLY A 304 -8.59 17.09 21.33
CA GLY A 304 -9.42 17.58 20.22
C GLY A 304 -10.25 16.46 19.60
N PHE A 305 -9.57 15.43 19.09
CA PHE A 305 -10.22 14.26 18.52
C PHE A 305 -11.12 13.53 19.53
N THR A 306 -10.69 13.39 20.79
CA THR A 306 -11.52 12.76 21.84
C THR A 306 -12.84 13.53 22.03
N LYS A 307 -12.83 14.86 21.99
CA LYS A 307 -14.05 15.69 22.10
C LYS A 307 -14.93 15.54 20.86
N GLN A 308 -14.34 15.56 19.67
CA GLN A 308 -15.05 15.39 18.40
C GLN A 308 -15.74 14.03 18.32
N LEU A 309 -15.05 12.96 18.70
CA LEU A 309 -15.59 11.60 18.71
C LEU A 309 -16.77 11.47 19.68
N LYS A 310 -16.67 12.04 20.88
CA LYS A 310 -17.78 12.07 21.85
C LYS A 310 -19.00 12.81 21.31
N LYS A 311 -18.79 13.94 20.63
CA LYS A 311 -19.87 14.72 20.00
C LYS A 311 -20.55 13.88 18.91
N ALA A 312 -19.79 13.24 18.03
CA ALA A 312 -20.32 12.40 16.95
C ALA A 312 -21.15 11.21 17.47
N LEU A 313 -20.70 10.57 18.54
CA LEU A 313 -21.44 9.50 19.22
C LEU A 313 -22.74 9.99 19.85
N ALA A 314 -22.76 11.22 20.38
CA ALA A 314 -23.95 11.81 20.98
C ALA A 314 -24.96 12.33 19.93
N SER A 315 -24.49 12.76 18.76
CA SER A 315 -25.32 13.33 17.69
C SER A 315 -25.98 12.30 16.77
N GLY A 316 -25.97 11.00 17.10
CA GLY A 316 -26.59 9.96 16.28
C GLY A 316 -25.95 9.78 14.90
N THR A 317 -24.67 10.13 14.75
CA THR A 317 -23.95 9.96 13.48
C THR A 317 -23.82 8.47 13.12
N THR A 318 -24.02 8.12 11.85
CA THR A 318 -23.94 6.73 11.37
C THR A 318 -22.60 6.07 11.71
N GLU A 319 -22.63 4.79 12.07
CA GLU A 319 -21.44 4.00 12.42
C GLU A 319 -20.34 4.04 11.36
N VAL A 320 -20.72 4.01 10.07
CA VAL A 320 -19.80 4.09 8.93
C VAL A 320 -18.98 5.38 8.96
N ARG A 321 -19.63 6.51 9.27
CA ARG A 321 -18.97 7.83 9.31
C ARG A 321 -18.06 7.95 10.53
N ILE A 322 -18.46 7.40 11.67
CA ILE A 322 -17.62 7.34 12.87
C ILE A 322 -16.40 6.45 12.63
N SER A 323 -16.58 5.28 12.01
CA SER A 323 -15.48 4.38 11.66
C SER A 323 -14.49 5.06 10.70
N ARG A 324 -14.98 5.79 9.70
CA ARG A 324 -14.13 6.57 8.79
C ARG A 324 -13.39 7.70 9.51
N MET A 325 -14.03 8.35 10.48
CA MET A 325 -13.39 9.38 11.29
C MET A 325 -12.26 8.80 12.17
N ILE A 326 -12.46 7.60 12.73
CA ILE A 326 -11.40 6.87 13.46
C ILE A 326 -10.26 6.46 12.52
N GLN A 327 -10.58 5.95 11.33
CA GLN A 327 -9.58 5.59 10.33
C GLN A 327 -8.74 6.79 9.90
N ARG A 328 -9.38 7.95 9.64
CA ARG A 328 -8.68 9.18 9.29
C ARG A 328 -7.75 9.65 10.41
N PHE A 329 -8.22 9.63 11.66
CA PHE A 329 -7.39 9.96 12.81
C PHE A 329 -6.11 9.11 12.87
N PHE A 330 -6.23 7.81 12.65
CA PHE A 330 -5.07 6.90 12.59
C PHE A 330 -4.15 7.17 11.41
N HIS A 331 -4.73 7.43 10.25
CA HIS A 331 -4.00 7.75 9.03
C HIS A 331 -3.18 9.03 9.19
N ASP A 332 -3.83 10.12 9.60
CA ASP A 332 -3.21 11.43 9.79
C ASP A 332 -2.08 11.33 10.82
N LEU A 333 -2.32 10.62 11.94
CA LEU A 333 -1.29 10.39 12.97
C LEU A 333 -0.09 9.59 12.44
N THR A 334 -0.34 8.57 11.63
CA THR A 334 0.73 7.77 11.02
C THR A 334 1.52 8.60 10.01
N MET A 335 0.85 9.39 9.16
CA MET A 335 1.52 10.27 8.21
C MET A 335 2.39 11.30 8.92
N SER A 336 1.89 11.93 9.99
CA SER A 336 2.69 12.84 10.80
C SER A 336 3.92 12.18 11.42
N PHE A 337 3.81 10.90 11.82
CA PHE A 337 4.94 10.12 12.32
C PHE A 337 5.94 9.76 11.21
N LEU A 338 5.49 9.46 10.00
CA LEU A 338 6.37 9.11 8.89
C LEU A 338 7.05 10.32 8.26
N PHE A 339 6.42 11.49 8.29
CA PHE A 339 6.92 12.68 7.61
C PHE A 339 8.41 12.99 7.87
N PRO A 340 8.91 13.05 9.12
CA PRO A 340 10.32 13.34 9.38
C PRO A 340 11.26 12.27 8.83
N ILE A 341 10.88 10.99 8.94
CA ILE A 341 11.75 9.89 8.52
C ILE A 341 11.83 9.79 7.00
N GLU A 342 10.71 10.04 6.31
CA GLU A 342 10.66 10.10 4.86
C GLU A 342 11.46 11.28 4.33
N HIS A 343 11.34 12.44 4.97
CA HIS A 343 12.11 13.61 4.60
C HIS A 343 13.62 13.39 4.78
N TYR A 344 14.05 12.80 5.90
CA TYR A 344 15.45 12.48 6.13
C TYR A 344 15.99 11.50 5.08
N VAL A 345 15.26 10.42 4.79
CA VAL A 345 15.66 9.46 3.74
C VAL A 345 15.69 10.09 2.35
N ALA A 346 14.77 11.01 2.05
CA ALA A 346 14.80 11.77 0.81
C ALA A 346 16.06 12.65 0.69
N GLY A 347 16.52 13.22 1.81
CA GLY A 347 17.80 13.96 1.87
C GLY A 347 19.04 13.11 1.63
N LEU A 348 18.95 11.78 1.78
CA LEU A 348 20.05 10.84 1.48
C LEU A 348 20.11 10.41 0.00
N LEU A 349 19.17 10.88 -0.82
CA LEU A 349 19.11 10.51 -2.24
C LEU A 349 20.19 11.23 -3.04
N PRO A 350 20.84 10.53 -4.01
CA PRO A 350 21.77 11.17 -4.92
C PRO A 350 21.01 12.13 -5.86
N PHE A 351 21.68 13.18 -6.31
CA PHE A 351 21.07 14.12 -7.25
C PHE A 351 20.99 13.50 -8.66
N GLN A 352 20.03 13.93 -9.47
CA GLN A 352 19.88 13.42 -10.84
C GLN A 352 21.14 13.65 -11.69
N ARG A 353 21.86 14.76 -11.47
CA ARG A 353 23.14 15.06 -12.14
C ARG A 353 24.25 14.05 -11.82
N ASP A 354 24.15 13.33 -10.72
CA ASP A 354 25.15 12.33 -10.31
C ASP A 354 24.93 11.00 -11.05
N ILE A 355 23.78 10.83 -11.72
CA ILE A 355 23.46 9.67 -12.54
C ILE A 355 24.15 9.83 -13.91
N SER A 356 25.34 9.26 -14.03
CA SER A 356 26.09 9.26 -15.29
C SER A 356 25.93 7.93 -16.04
N PRO A 357 25.61 7.93 -17.35
CA PRO A 357 25.50 6.72 -18.17
C PRO A 357 26.72 5.80 -18.11
N TYR A 358 27.89 6.40 -17.92
CA TYR A 358 29.20 5.75 -18.05
C TYR A 358 29.77 5.27 -16.71
N LYS A 359 29.11 5.57 -15.59
CA LYS A 359 29.55 5.17 -14.24
C LYS A 359 28.58 4.15 -13.63
N ALA A 360 28.99 3.56 -12.51
CA ALA A 360 28.09 2.73 -11.72
C ALA A 360 26.92 3.56 -11.18
N VAL A 361 25.77 2.91 -10.95
CA VAL A 361 24.59 3.55 -10.35
C VAL A 361 24.99 4.16 -9.00
N PRO A 362 24.70 5.45 -8.76
CA PRO A 362 25.00 6.08 -7.47
C PRO A 362 24.36 5.32 -6.31
N GLN A 363 25.11 5.17 -5.22
CA GLN A 363 24.57 4.58 -3.99
C GLN A 363 23.91 5.68 -3.16
N SER A 364 22.70 5.43 -2.65
CA SER A 364 22.07 6.31 -1.67
C SER A 364 22.85 6.30 -0.36
N GLY A 365 22.78 7.39 0.39
CA GLY A 365 23.30 7.44 1.76
C GLY A 365 22.66 6.37 2.64
N ARG A 366 23.39 5.92 3.67
CA ARG A 366 22.87 4.97 4.67
C ARG A 366 22.15 5.73 5.78
N PHE A 367 21.05 5.15 6.25
CA PHE A 367 20.31 5.73 7.37
C PHE A 367 21.17 5.78 8.64
N ASN A 368 21.31 6.98 9.23
CA ASN A 368 21.99 7.17 10.51
C ASN A 368 21.00 7.71 11.57
N MET A 369 20.85 6.96 12.67
CA MET A 369 19.93 7.34 13.75
C MET A 369 20.30 8.67 14.42
N GLU A 370 21.58 8.91 14.68
CA GLU A 370 22.03 10.12 15.39
C GLU A 370 21.81 11.37 14.56
N GLU A 371 22.11 11.30 13.26
CA GLU A 371 21.88 12.39 12.32
C GLU A 371 20.38 12.67 12.17
N PHE A 372 19.56 11.63 12.03
CA PHE A 372 18.10 11.77 12.03
C PHE A 372 17.61 12.54 13.26
N PHE A 373 18.08 12.18 14.47
CA PHE A 373 17.65 12.89 15.68
C PHE A 373 18.08 14.36 15.72
N ARG A 374 19.21 14.75 15.08
CA ARG A 374 19.57 16.17 14.91
C ARG A 374 18.59 16.88 13.99
N THR A 375 18.15 16.24 12.91
CA THR A 375 17.14 16.83 12.01
C THR A 375 15.75 16.90 12.64
N LEU A 376 15.44 16.06 13.63
CA LEU A 376 14.15 16.04 14.31
C LEU A 376 13.86 17.32 15.11
N GLU A 377 14.92 18.00 15.58
CA GLU A 377 14.79 19.27 16.28
C GLU A 377 14.23 20.38 15.37
N THR A 378 14.60 20.37 14.09
CA THR A 378 14.18 21.37 13.09
C THR A 378 12.96 20.90 12.28
N LEU A 379 12.90 19.62 11.90
CA LEU A 379 11.90 19.03 11.00
C LEU A 379 11.07 17.94 11.68
N GLY A 380 10.61 18.20 12.91
CA GLY A 380 9.90 17.21 13.70
C GLY A 380 8.40 17.09 13.41
N PRO A 381 7.72 16.08 14.00
CA PRO A 381 6.29 15.84 13.86
C PRO A 381 5.41 17.01 14.29
N GLN A 382 5.93 17.94 15.09
CA GLN A 382 5.24 19.16 15.50
C GLN A 382 4.78 20.03 14.32
N LEU A 383 5.39 19.88 13.14
CA LEU A 383 5.01 20.60 11.93
C LEU A 383 3.69 20.09 11.33
N THR A 384 3.35 18.82 11.57
CA THR A 384 2.18 18.17 10.98
C THR A 384 1.18 17.68 12.01
N CYS A 385 1.54 17.67 13.30
CA CYS A 385 0.71 17.16 14.38
C CYS A 385 0.79 18.01 15.65
N GLU A 386 -0.37 18.34 16.23
CA GLU A 386 -0.47 19.08 17.50
C GLU A 386 -0.18 18.22 18.75
N ILE A 387 0.06 16.92 18.57
CA ILE A 387 0.25 15.99 19.69
C ILE A 387 1.63 16.20 20.31
N LYS A 388 1.65 16.53 21.60
CA LYS A 388 2.87 16.72 22.39
C LYS A 388 3.28 15.42 23.08
N GLY A 389 4.56 15.23 23.30
CA GLY A 389 5.09 14.07 24.03
C GLY A 389 6.54 13.79 23.69
N ASP A 390 7.02 12.61 24.10
CA ASP A 390 8.36 12.14 23.80
C ASP A 390 8.41 11.44 22.43
N TRP A 391 8.41 12.23 21.35
CA TRP A 391 8.54 11.71 20.00
C TRP A 391 9.86 10.99 19.77
N ALA A 392 10.96 11.48 20.36
CA ALA A 392 12.27 10.86 20.23
C ALA A 392 12.30 9.44 20.82
N GLY A 393 11.72 9.25 22.01
CA GLY A 393 11.55 7.92 22.62
C GLY A 393 10.71 6.97 21.76
N LEU A 394 9.63 7.49 21.15
CA LEU A 394 8.79 6.72 20.23
C LEU A 394 9.59 6.25 19.00
N TYR A 395 10.36 7.13 18.37
CA TYR A 395 11.22 6.76 17.23
C TYR A 395 12.29 5.74 17.61
N ARG A 396 12.95 5.90 18.77
CA ARG A 396 13.93 4.91 19.26
C ARG A 396 13.31 3.52 19.42
N SER A 397 12.10 3.47 19.97
CA SER A 397 11.36 2.21 20.09
C SER A 397 10.96 1.65 18.72
N PHE A 398 10.57 2.50 17.77
CA PHE A 398 10.20 2.10 16.42
C PHE A 398 11.39 1.55 15.63
N PHE A 399 12.56 2.20 15.69
CA PHE A 399 13.78 1.78 14.98
C PHE A 399 14.31 0.43 15.46
N SER A 400 14.01 0.06 16.70
CA SER A 400 14.33 -1.25 17.26
C SER A 400 13.33 -2.33 16.83
N GLY A 401 12.22 -1.96 16.19
CA GLY A 401 11.12 -2.86 15.86
C GLY A 401 11.16 -3.40 14.42
N PRO A 402 10.36 -4.45 14.13
CA PRO A 402 10.30 -5.08 12.80
C PRO A 402 9.72 -4.15 11.72
N HIS A 403 8.84 -3.23 12.11
CA HIS A 403 8.21 -2.28 11.19
C HIS A 403 9.23 -1.37 10.51
N PHE A 404 10.20 -0.86 11.26
CA PHE A 404 11.22 0.02 10.70
C PHE A 404 12.13 -0.73 9.73
N VAL A 405 12.58 -1.93 10.11
CA VAL A 405 13.46 -2.76 9.25
C VAL A 405 12.78 -3.07 7.92
N ALA A 406 11.52 -3.50 7.96
CA ALA A 406 10.74 -3.79 6.76
C ALA A 406 10.49 -2.53 5.91
N TRP A 407 10.13 -1.42 6.55
CA TRP A 407 9.92 -0.15 5.88
C TRP A 407 11.19 0.36 5.19
N LEU A 408 12.32 0.37 5.89
CA LEU A 408 13.61 0.86 5.36
C LEU A 408 14.08 -0.03 4.20
N THR A 409 14.04 -1.35 4.37
CA THR A 409 14.44 -2.30 3.32
C THR A 409 13.60 -2.12 2.06
N ARG A 410 12.27 -1.97 2.23
CA ARG A 410 11.36 -1.69 1.11
C ARG A 410 11.71 -0.37 0.45
N ARG A 411 11.94 0.69 1.24
CA ARG A 411 12.25 2.02 0.73
C ARG A 411 13.56 2.06 -0.04
N GLU A 412 14.62 1.43 0.49
CA GLU A 412 15.90 1.28 -0.20
C GLU A 412 15.75 0.49 -1.51
N SER A 413 14.90 -0.54 -1.53
CA SER A 413 14.59 -1.30 -2.74
C SER A 413 13.86 -0.45 -3.78
N GLU A 414 12.87 0.35 -3.37
CA GLU A 414 12.14 1.28 -4.25
C GLU A 414 13.09 2.32 -4.86
N ILE A 415 13.95 2.92 -4.02
CA ILE A 415 14.98 3.88 -4.44
C ILE A 415 15.94 3.24 -5.43
N ARG A 416 16.48 2.05 -5.12
CA ARG A 416 17.41 1.33 -5.98
C ARG A 416 16.79 1.00 -7.33
N ALA A 417 15.55 0.51 -7.35
CA ALA A 417 14.83 0.21 -8.58
C ALA A 417 14.62 1.47 -9.43
N LYS A 418 14.29 2.61 -8.80
CA LYS A 418 14.13 3.89 -9.50
C LYS A 418 15.45 4.41 -10.06
N LEU A 419 16.52 4.39 -9.28
CA LEU A 419 17.86 4.79 -9.74
C LEU A 419 18.35 3.92 -10.89
N GLN A 420 18.14 2.60 -10.81
CA GLN A 420 18.44 1.69 -11.92
C GLN A 420 17.64 2.04 -13.17
N SER A 421 16.34 2.32 -13.03
CA SER A 421 15.50 2.72 -14.16
C SER A 421 15.97 4.03 -14.81
N LEU A 422 16.33 5.04 -14.02
CA LEU A 422 16.84 6.31 -14.51
C LEU A 422 18.20 6.14 -15.20
N HIS A 423 19.09 5.33 -14.61
CA HIS A 423 20.39 5.01 -15.19
C HIS A 423 20.27 4.28 -16.53
N LEU A 424 19.37 3.30 -16.65
CA LEU A 424 19.11 2.63 -17.92
C LEU A 424 18.59 3.60 -18.99
N SER A 425 17.72 4.54 -18.60
CA SER A 425 17.27 5.60 -19.49
C SER A 425 18.42 6.50 -19.93
N ALA A 426 19.30 6.87 -19.00
CA ALA A 426 20.47 7.70 -19.29
C ALA A 426 21.43 7.01 -20.27
N ILE A 427 21.65 5.70 -20.11
CA ILE A 427 22.44 4.89 -21.06
C ILE A 427 21.77 4.84 -22.44
N ALA A 428 20.46 4.63 -22.50
CA ALA A 428 19.74 4.52 -23.76
C ALA A 428 19.87 5.82 -24.59
N CYS A 429 19.86 6.98 -23.94
CA CYS A 429 20.00 8.29 -24.57
C CYS A 429 21.45 8.80 -24.68
N ALA A 430 22.43 8.07 -24.14
CA ALA A 430 23.81 8.51 -24.13
C ALA A 430 24.45 8.45 -25.53
N ASP A 431 25.33 9.41 -25.80
CA ASP A 431 26.18 9.38 -26.99
C ASP A 431 27.52 8.71 -26.68
N PHE A 432 27.60 7.41 -26.96
CA PHE A 432 28.82 6.64 -26.79
C PHE A 432 29.92 7.01 -27.78
N THR A 433 29.63 7.73 -28.88
CA THR A 433 30.67 8.13 -29.84
C THR A 433 31.65 9.13 -29.23
N LEU A 434 31.14 10.12 -28.50
CA LEU A 434 31.95 11.07 -27.73
C LEU A 434 32.71 10.39 -26.58
N TRP A 435 32.10 9.39 -25.94
CA TRP A 435 32.75 8.67 -24.85
C TRP A 435 33.96 7.86 -25.29
N LEU A 436 34.00 7.41 -26.55
CA LEU A 436 35.06 6.57 -27.10
C LEU A 436 36.39 7.29 -27.34
N GLU A 437 36.40 8.61 -27.52
CA GLU A 437 37.58 9.39 -27.95
C GLU A 437 38.78 9.25 -27.00
N ASP A 438 38.53 9.10 -25.69
CA ASP A 438 39.55 9.05 -24.64
C ASP A 438 39.57 7.71 -23.86
N ARG A 439 39.09 6.62 -24.46
CA ARG A 439 38.93 5.32 -23.76
C ARG A 439 39.79 4.21 -24.34
N SER A 440 40.29 3.36 -23.44
CA SER A 440 41.04 2.16 -23.78
C SER A 440 40.12 1.04 -24.26
N GLU A 441 40.64 0.14 -25.10
CA GLU A 441 39.91 -1.05 -25.58
C GLU A 441 39.36 -1.90 -24.42
N ILE A 442 40.08 -1.97 -23.29
CA ILE A 442 39.67 -2.70 -22.09
C ILE A 442 38.42 -2.08 -21.47
N GLU A 443 38.37 -0.75 -21.34
CA GLU A 443 37.19 -0.04 -20.82
C GLU A 443 35.97 -0.21 -21.74
N ILE A 444 36.19 -0.24 -23.06
CA ILE A 444 35.13 -0.48 -24.05
C ILE A 444 34.56 -1.90 -23.88
N VAL A 445 35.43 -2.90 -23.74
CA VAL A 445 35.01 -4.29 -23.51
C VAL A 445 34.28 -4.43 -22.17
N ASP A 446 34.78 -3.82 -21.09
CA ASP A 446 34.11 -3.84 -19.78
C ASP A 446 32.72 -3.20 -19.85
N MET A 447 32.58 -2.07 -20.55
CA MET A 447 31.27 -1.44 -20.78
C MET A 447 30.32 -2.39 -21.54
N ILE A 448 30.79 -3.08 -22.57
CA ILE A 448 29.99 -4.07 -23.31
C ILE A 448 29.53 -5.21 -22.38
N ILE A 449 30.42 -5.72 -21.52
CA ILE A 449 30.08 -6.76 -20.53
C ILE A 449 29.00 -6.23 -19.58
N GLN A 450 29.18 -5.03 -19.02
CA GLN A 450 28.22 -4.41 -18.12
C GLN A 450 26.84 -4.21 -18.77
N LEU A 451 26.79 -3.78 -20.03
CA LEU A 451 25.52 -3.61 -20.76
C LEU A 451 24.83 -4.95 -21.04
N ASN A 452 25.57 -5.99 -21.40
CA ASN A 452 25.01 -7.34 -21.58
C ASN A 452 24.43 -7.89 -20.27
N GLN A 453 25.16 -7.79 -19.16
CA GLN A 453 24.66 -8.19 -17.83
C GLN A 453 23.38 -7.44 -17.43
N ARG A 454 23.30 -6.14 -17.77
CA ARG A 454 22.10 -5.33 -17.54
C ARG A 454 20.92 -5.80 -18.38
N ILE A 455 21.11 -6.15 -19.65
CA ILE A 455 20.07 -6.72 -20.51
C ILE A 455 19.51 -8.01 -19.91
N ASP A 456 20.37 -8.91 -19.43
CA ASP A 456 19.95 -10.17 -18.80
C ASP A 456 19.16 -9.92 -17.50
N THR A 457 19.59 -8.94 -16.71
CA THR A 457 18.88 -8.55 -15.49
C THR A 457 17.48 -7.99 -15.79
N VAL A 458 17.33 -7.16 -16.83
CA VAL A 458 16.04 -6.62 -17.27
C VAL A 458 15.11 -7.74 -17.77
N ARG A 459 15.65 -8.73 -18.49
CA ARG A 459 14.90 -9.91 -18.97
C ARG A 459 14.37 -10.78 -17.85
N GLN A 460 15.17 -11.00 -16.81
CA GLN A 460 14.75 -11.79 -15.65
C GLN A 460 13.69 -11.08 -14.81
N THR A 461 13.74 -9.74 -14.74
CA THR A 461 12.86 -8.95 -13.86
C THR A 461 11.56 -8.49 -14.53
N ARG A 462 11.52 -8.31 -15.87
CA ARG A 462 10.34 -7.81 -16.59
C ARG A 462 10.16 -8.48 -17.96
N PRO A 463 9.49 -9.63 -18.06
CA PRO A 463 9.33 -10.36 -19.32
C PRO A 463 8.56 -9.61 -20.43
N GLY A 464 7.64 -8.70 -20.09
CA GLY A 464 6.72 -8.06 -21.06
C GLY A 464 7.08 -6.63 -21.52
N ALA A 465 7.87 -5.89 -20.74
CA ALA A 465 8.36 -4.54 -21.11
C ALA A 465 9.80 -4.57 -21.65
N CYS A 466 10.33 -5.77 -21.87
CA CYS A 466 11.76 -6.01 -21.99
C CYS A 466 12.35 -5.54 -23.31
N ASP A 467 11.59 -5.54 -24.40
CA ASP A 467 12.16 -5.40 -25.75
C ASP A 467 12.63 -3.98 -26.03
N VAL A 468 11.87 -2.94 -25.67
CA VAL A 468 12.24 -1.56 -26.04
C VAL A 468 13.55 -1.11 -25.37
N THR A 469 13.68 -1.28 -24.05
CA THR A 469 14.89 -0.88 -23.32
C THR A 469 16.07 -1.79 -23.66
N ALA A 470 15.84 -3.11 -23.81
CA ALA A 470 16.90 -4.03 -24.19
C ALA A 470 17.37 -3.80 -25.64
N ASP A 471 16.50 -3.37 -26.56
CA ASP A 471 16.87 -3.05 -27.93
C ASP A 471 17.66 -1.74 -27.99
N ALA A 472 17.27 -0.73 -27.19
CA ALA A 472 18.04 0.50 -27.06
C ALA A 472 19.46 0.22 -26.54
N LEU A 473 19.61 -0.63 -25.52
CA LEU A 473 20.93 -1.04 -25.01
C LEU A 473 21.74 -1.83 -26.06
N ARG A 474 21.11 -2.71 -26.84
CA ARG A 474 21.80 -3.43 -27.93
C ARG A 474 22.28 -2.50 -29.04
N LYS A 475 21.53 -1.43 -29.35
CA LYS A 475 22.01 -0.39 -30.28
C LYS A 475 23.30 0.25 -29.78
N GLN A 476 23.36 0.61 -28.49
CA GLN A 476 24.56 1.18 -27.89
C GLN A 476 25.74 0.20 -27.87
N ILE A 477 25.50 -1.09 -27.60
CA ILE A 477 26.53 -2.14 -27.74
C ILE A 477 27.05 -2.22 -29.19
N GLY A 478 26.18 -2.05 -30.18
CA GLY A 478 26.56 -2.01 -31.59
C GLY A 478 27.56 -0.91 -31.92
N VAL A 479 27.36 0.29 -31.35
CA VAL A 479 28.30 1.43 -31.49
C VAL A 479 29.65 1.09 -30.86
N LEU A 480 29.66 0.56 -29.64
CA LEU A 480 30.89 0.16 -28.93
C LEU A 480 31.66 -0.94 -29.67
N LEU A 481 30.97 -1.93 -30.23
CA LEU A 481 31.60 -3.00 -31.02
C LEU A 481 32.28 -2.48 -32.29
N GLN A 482 31.74 -1.42 -32.92
CA GLN A 482 32.33 -0.82 -34.12
C GLN A 482 33.65 -0.10 -33.83
N ALA A 483 33.89 0.31 -32.58
CA ALA A 483 35.13 0.96 -32.16
C ALA A 483 36.27 -0.02 -31.86
N LEU A 484 35.97 -1.30 -31.62
CA LEU A 484 36.98 -2.33 -31.32
C LEU A 484 37.66 -2.88 -32.58
N PRO A 485 38.97 -3.24 -32.52
CA PRO A 485 39.66 -4.01 -33.57
C PRO A 485 38.96 -5.34 -33.88
N GLU A 486 39.16 -5.87 -35.09
CA GLU A 486 38.47 -7.09 -35.56
C GLU A 486 38.71 -8.30 -34.65
N ASP A 487 39.93 -8.45 -34.13
CA ASP A 487 40.31 -9.56 -33.25
C ASP A 487 39.45 -9.57 -31.97
N LEU A 488 39.35 -8.44 -31.28
CA LEU A 488 38.55 -8.30 -30.05
C LEU A 488 37.05 -8.35 -30.33
N ARG A 489 36.61 -7.76 -31.45
CA ARG A 489 35.20 -7.78 -31.87
C ARG A 489 34.70 -9.21 -32.09
N ASN A 490 35.52 -10.08 -32.69
CA ASN A 490 35.17 -11.47 -32.92
C ASN A 490 35.13 -12.28 -31.62
N VAL A 491 36.06 -12.03 -30.69
CA VAL A 491 36.06 -12.66 -29.37
C VAL A 491 34.81 -12.28 -28.57
N VAL A 492 34.47 -10.99 -28.50
CA VAL A 492 33.32 -10.49 -27.73
C VAL A 492 32.00 -10.98 -28.32
N LYS A 493 31.83 -11.01 -29.65
CA LYS A 493 30.63 -11.56 -30.31
C LYS A 493 30.45 -13.06 -30.08
N ASN A 494 31.55 -13.81 -30.03
CA ASN A 494 31.51 -15.26 -29.82
C ASN A 494 31.31 -15.63 -28.34
N SER A 495 31.63 -14.73 -27.42
CA SER A 495 31.31 -14.87 -26.00
C SER A 495 29.92 -14.29 -25.70
N ALA A 496 28.93 -15.13 -25.44
CA ALA A 496 27.57 -14.69 -25.07
C ALA A 496 27.51 -13.79 -23.82
N SER A 497 28.62 -13.66 -23.08
CA SER A 497 28.79 -12.85 -21.86
C SER A 497 29.81 -11.71 -22.00
N GLY A 498 30.41 -11.50 -23.18
CA GLY A 498 31.48 -10.52 -23.41
C GLY A 498 32.82 -10.82 -22.71
N THR A 499 32.93 -11.93 -21.97
CA THR A 499 34.11 -12.25 -21.12
C THR A 499 35.17 -13.13 -21.77
N GLY A 500 35.02 -13.49 -23.06
CA GLY A 500 35.94 -14.42 -23.74
C GLY A 500 35.92 -15.87 -23.22
N ALA A 501 35.12 -16.20 -22.20
CA ALA A 501 34.96 -17.56 -21.72
C ALA A 501 33.93 -18.33 -22.57
N THR A 502 34.39 -19.41 -23.22
CA THR A 502 33.52 -20.33 -23.97
C THR A 502 32.61 -21.10 -23.02
N ARG A 503 31.34 -21.22 -23.41
CA ARG A 503 30.37 -22.06 -22.72
C ARG A 503 30.83 -23.52 -22.85
N SER A 504 31.39 -24.10 -21.79
CA SER A 504 31.48 -25.55 -21.68
C SER A 504 30.04 -26.05 -21.54
N THR A 505 29.45 -26.48 -22.65
CA THR A 505 28.24 -27.28 -22.67
C THR A 505 28.57 -28.63 -22.03
N VAL A 506 28.47 -28.71 -20.71
CA VAL A 506 28.31 -30.01 -20.05
C VAL A 506 26.89 -30.46 -20.39
N ALA A 507 26.82 -31.39 -21.34
CA ALA A 507 25.63 -32.17 -21.60
C ALA A 507 25.23 -32.86 -20.29
N VAL A 508 24.07 -32.50 -19.76
CA VAL A 508 23.36 -33.33 -18.78
C VAL A 508 22.75 -34.47 -19.59
N SER A 509 23.56 -35.49 -19.82
CA SER A 509 23.12 -36.80 -20.28
C SER A 509 23.46 -37.78 -19.18
N GLU A 510 22.40 -38.37 -18.62
CA GLU A 510 22.39 -39.61 -17.86
C GLU A 510 23.18 -39.65 -16.55
N LEU A 511 22.45 -39.79 -15.44
CA LEU A 511 22.77 -40.76 -14.39
C LEU A 511 21.49 -41.02 -13.57
N SER A 512 20.97 -42.23 -13.82
CA SER A 512 20.31 -43.20 -12.94
C SER A 512 19.79 -42.77 -11.58
#